data_AF-A0A9W9U3P8-F1
#
_entry.id   AF-A0A9W9U3P8-F1
#
_cell.length_a   1.000
_cell.length_b   1.000
_cell.length_c   1.000
_cell.angle_alpha   90.00
_cell.angle_beta   90.00
_cell.angle_gamma   90.00
#
_symmetry.space_group_name_H-M   'P 1'
#
loop_
_entity.id
_entity.type
_entity.pdbx_description
1 polymer ?
#
loop_
_entity_poly.entity_id
_entity_poly.type
_entity_poly.pdbx_seq_one_letter_code
_entity_poly.pdbx_strand_id
1 'polypeptide(L)'
;MISRPIWASVLALSEASIKLQRPELSSTGIDKAVGAPSISDINLDVTNLIFLRALNEAKNCTTDIFRAWSPKRIYGKELMETIAPHAIGRDLTSAIYWLLVRLDLAAALATDTKIQVPLPPSFPYHAGEDIKADPFANVFCFAHRPLWLCARAVEFVHSIDPSPQSPLLQTWMQLMEELELWHQERPQGFQPMMELEIEDQTADSRQSFPLVLYASGGGVFANQLYHTAMLLLIHNKPRTARINGLTSVTMSPLWHAQRICSIALNNDRRECWDPCLLASFLMASRRMTHESQQQEIIRGFERIQKVTGWDAGRLSEDLRAEWSLLEM
;
A
#
# COMPACT_ATOMS: atom_id res chain seq x y z
N MET A 1 -26.15 -2.61 19.82
CA MET A 1 -25.73 -4.00 20.12
C MET A 1 -25.09 -4.55 18.84
N ILE A 2 -23.83 -4.98 18.87
CA ILE A 2 -23.12 -5.48 17.68
C ILE A 2 -23.78 -6.80 17.24
N SER A 3 -24.00 -7.00 15.94
CA SER A 3 -24.64 -8.21 15.43
C SER A 3 -23.75 -9.44 15.67
N ARG A 4 -24.37 -10.61 15.95
CA ARG A 4 -23.63 -11.88 16.15
C ARG A 4 -22.66 -12.20 15.00
N PRO A 5 -23.03 -12.01 13.71
CA PRO A 5 -22.09 -12.23 12.61
C PRO A 5 -20.85 -11.35 12.69
N ILE A 6 -20.98 -10.06 13.03
CA ILE A 6 -19.85 -9.14 13.13
C ILE A 6 -18.90 -9.59 14.23
N TRP A 7 -19.44 -9.97 15.38
CA TRP A 7 -18.62 -10.44 16.50
C TRP A 7 -17.84 -11.71 16.15
N ALA A 8 -18.49 -12.67 15.47
CA ALA A 8 -17.82 -13.88 14.98
C ALA A 8 -16.69 -13.58 13.98
N SER A 9 -16.91 -12.64 13.05
CA SER A 9 -15.88 -12.23 12.08
C SER A 9 -14.69 -11.53 12.73
N VAL A 10 -14.94 -10.66 13.72
CA VAL A 10 -13.86 -10.01 14.50
C VAL A 10 -13.04 -11.05 15.26
N LEU A 11 -13.68 -12.02 15.91
CA LEU A 11 -12.98 -13.11 16.59
C LEU A 11 -12.16 -13.95 15.62
N ALA A 12 -12.72 -14.31 14.47
CA ALA A 12 -12.01 -15.09 13.46
C ALA A 12 -10.78 -14.35 12.90
N LEU A 13 -10.88 -13.02 12.71
CA LEU A 13 -9.73 -12.19 12.32
C LEU A 13 -8.68 -12.12 13.44
N SER A 14 -9.10 -11.94 14.69
CA SER A 14 -8.21 -11.93 15.85
C SER A 14 -7.47 -13.26 16.00
N GLU A 15 -8.18 -14.38 15.92
CA GLU A 15 -7.61 -15.72 16.00
C GLU A 15 -6.61 -15.97 14.86
N ALA A 16 -6.96 -15.58 13.62
CA ALA A 16 -6.05 -15.66 12.49
C ALA A 16 -4.77 -14.85 12.73
N SER A 17 -4.88 -13.64 13.25
CA SER A 17 -3.72 -12.80 13.59
C SER A 17 -2.85 -13.44 14.67
N ILE A 18 -3.45 -13.97 15.73
CA ILE A 18 -2.71 -14.63 16.82
C ILE A 18 -1.99 -15.89 16.33
N LYS A 19 -2.66 -16.73 15.53
CA LYS A 19 -2.07 -17.95 14.97
C LYS A 19 -0.87 -17.63 14.08
N LEU A 20 -1.00 -16.59 13.25
CA LEU A 20 0.09 -16.12 12.39
C LEU A 20 1.33 -15.70 13.20
N GLN A 21 1.12 -15.04 14.34
CA GLN A 21 2.22 -14.57 15.19
C GLN A 21 2.81 -15.64 16.10
N ARG A 22 2.02 -16.64 16.49
CA ARG A 22 2.39 -17.67 17.46
C ARG A 22 1.99 -19.04 16.94
N PRO A 23 2.66 -19.53 15.88
CA PRO A 23 2.32 -20.82 15.28
C PRO A 23 2.39 -21.97 16.29
N GLU A 24 3.28 -21.89 17.30
CA GLU A 24 3.42 -22.93 18.33
C GLU A 24 2.21 -23.09 19.27
N LEU A 25 1.45 -22.01 19.52
CA LEU A 25 0.25 -22.05 20.36
C LEU A 25 -0.96 -22.70 19.68
N SER A 26 -0.87 -22.97 18.37
CA SER A 26 -1.96 -23.61 17.61
C SER A 26 -2.09 -25.10 17.87
N SER A 27 -1.11 -25.73 18.53
CA SER A 27 -1.08 -27.18 18.80
C SER A 27 -1.86 -27.62 20.04
N THR A 28 -2.33 -26.69 20.87
CA THR A 28 -3.01 -26.98 22.14
C THR A 28 -4.34 -26.24 22.27
N GLY A 29 -5.39 -26.71 21.61
CA GLY A 29 -6.73 -26.14 21.84
C GLY A 29 -7.77 -26.60 20.85
N ILE A 30 -8.48 -27.67 21.21
CA ILE A 30 -9.82 -28.11 20.75
C ILE A 30 -10.36 -27.33 19.55
N ASP A 31 -10.33 -27.97 18.38
CA ASP A 31 -11.11 -27.61 17.18
C ASP A 31 -12.61 -27.64 17.50
N LYS A 32 -13.12 -26.63 18.20
CA LYS A 32 -14.49 -26.18 17.99
C LYS A 32 -14.41 -25.18 16.85
N ALA A 33 -14.44 -25.71 15.62
CA ALA A 33 -14.78 -24.92 14.46
C ALA A 33 -16.06 -24.14 14.79
N VAL A 34 -15.92 -22.84 15.05
CA VAL A 34 -17.05 -21.93 15.04
C VAL A 34 -17.56 -22.02 13.62
N GLY A 35 -18.66 -22.76 13.44
CA GLY A 35 -19.22 -23.03 12.13
C GLY A 35 -19.31 -21.73 11.35
N ALA A 36 -18.81 -21.75 10.11
CA ALA A 36 -19.03 -20.66 9.18
C ALA A 36 -20.53 -20.34 9.23
N PRO A 37 -20.93 -19.09 9.52
CA PRO A 37 -22.35 -18.77 9.57
C PRO A 37 -22.93 -19.12 8.20
N SER A 38 -23.87 -20.08 8.17
CA SER A 38 -24.74 -20.24 7.03
C SER A 38 -25.41 -18.89 6.82
N ILE A 39 -25.25 -18.31 5.64
CA ILE A 39 -25.94 -17.09 5.23
C ILE A 39 -27.42 -17.47 5.08
N SER A 40 -28.10 -17.67 6.21
CA SER A 40 -29.56 -17.65 6.27
C SER A 40 -29.95 -16.19 6.38
N ASP A 41 -30.84 -15.75 5.50
CA ASP A 41 -31.34 -14.39 5.30
C ASP A 41 -31.62 -13.62 6.60
N ILE A 42 -30.58 -13.02 7.18
CA ILE A 42 -30.73 -11.95 8.16
C ILE A 42 -30.74 -10.67 7.34
N ASN A 43 -31.81 -9.90 7.48
CA ASN A 43 -31.98 -8.56 6.93
C ASN A 43 -30.97 -7.60 7.61
N LEU A 44 -29.68 -7.83 7.34
CA LEU A 44 -28.57 -7.01 7.82
C LEU A 44 -28.61 -5.72 7.01
N ASP A 45 -28.68 -4.59 7.72
CA ASP A 45 -28.46 -3.29 7.10
C ASP A 45 -27.13 -3.28 6.31
N VAL A 46 -27.12 -2.57 5.19
CA VAL A 46 -26.08 -2.64 4.18
C VAL A 46 -24.70 -2.39 4.80
N THR A 47 -24.57 -1.41 5.69
CA THR A 47 -23.34 -1.11 6.44
C THR A 47 -22.74 -2.33 7.15
N ASN A 48 -23.57 -3.21 7.74
CA ASN A 48 -23.08 -4.41 8.40
C ASN A 48 -22.53 -5.43 7.41
N LEU A 49 -23.14 -5.56 6.22
CA LEU A 49 -22.64 -6.43 5.15
C LEU A 49 -21.29 -5.93 4.62
N ILE A 50 -21.15 -4.60 4.42
CA ILE A 50 -19.89 -4.00 3.99
C ILE A 50 -18.80 -4.25 5.04
N PHE A 51 -19.13 -4.07 6.31
CA PHE A 51 -18.17 -4.26 7.40
C PHE A 51 -17.71 -5.72 7.52
N LEU A 52 -18.64 -6.68 7.43
CA LEU A 52 -18.32 -8.11 7.41
C LEU A 52 -17.38 -8.46 6.26
N ARG A 53 -17.61 -7.90 5.09
CA ARG A 53 -16.76 -8.12 3.92
C ARG A 53 -15.37 -7.54 4.11
N ALA A 54 -15.27 -6.31 4.62
CA ALA A 54 -13.99 -5.68 4.93
C ALA A 54 -13.17 -6.49 5.94
N LEU A 55 -13.82 -7.03 6.98
CA LEU A 55 -13.18 -7.94 7.95
C LEU A 55 -12.70 -9.24 7.29
N ASN A 56 -13.48 -9.80 6.37
CA ASN A 56 -13.09 -11.00 5.65
C ASN A 56 -11.89 -10.75 4.73
N GLU A 57 -11.85 -9.62 4.01
CA GLU A 57 -10.69 -9.27 3.18
C GLU A 57 -9.44 -9.01 4.03
N ALA A 58 -9.58 -8.30 5.16
CA ALA A 58 -8.47 -8.12 6.11
C ALA A 58 -7.96 -9.46 6.67
N LYS A 59 -8.87 -10.40 6.96
CA LYS A 59 -8.52 -11.76 7.40
C LYS A 59 -7.76 -12.50 6.30
N ASN A 60 -8.24 -12.47 5.06
CA ASN A 60 -7.56 -13.09 3.92
C ASN A 60 -6.14 -12.54 3.78
N CYS A 61 -5.96 -11.21 3.83
CA CYS A 61 -4.63 -10.58 3.78
C CYS A 61 -3.71 -11.03 4.92
N THR A 62 -4.29 -11.29 6.10
CA THR A 62 -3.53 -11.75 7.27
C THR A 62 -3.11 -13.21 7.11
N THR A 63 -4.01 -14.09 6.66
CA THR A 63 -3.75 -15.53 6.59
C THR A 63 -3.01 -15.98 5.33
N ASP A 64 -3.26 -15.31 4.20
CA ASP A 64 -2.75 -15.68 2.89
C ASP A 64 -2.71 -14.43 1.99
N ILE A 65 -1.58 -13.73 2.04
CA ILE A 65 -1.38 -12.49 1.30
C ILE A 65 -1.46 -12.71 -0.22
N PHE A 66 -1.05 -13.88 -0.72
CA PHE A 66 -1.13 -14.21 -2.14
C PHE A 66 -2.56 -14.39 -2.62
N ARG A 67 -3.40 -15.02 -1.81
CA ARG A 67 -4.85 -15.11 -2.09
C ARG A 67 -5.49 -13.74 -2.08
N ALA A 68 -5.13 -12.87 -1.14
CA ALA A 68 -5.62 -11.50 -1.11
C ALA A 68 -5.18 -10.69 -2.34
N TRP A 69 -3.97 -10.96 -2.85
CA TRP A 69 -3.46 -10.35 -4.07
C TRP A 69 -4.01 -10.95 -5.36
N SER A 70 -4.90 -11.94 -5.31
CA SER A 70 -5.50 -12.58 -6.49
C SER A 70 -5.94 -11.55 -7.55
N PRO A 71 -5.65 -11.72 -8.85
CA PRO A 71 -6.16 -10.85 -9.92
C PRO A 71 -7.68 -10.90 -10.08
N LYS A 72 -8.31 -11.98 -9.61
CA LYS A 72 -9.75 -12.22 -9.69
C LYS A 72 -10.50 -11.63 -8.48
N ARG A 73 -10.05 -10.48 -7.97
CA ARG A 73 -10.81 -9.72 -6.97
C ARG A 73 -12.14 -9.38 -7.63
N ILE A 74 -13.23 -9.62 -6.90
CA ILE A 74 -14.57 -9.24 -7.33
C ILE A 74 -15.12 -8.48 -6.16
N TYR A 75 -15.03 -7.16 -6.19
CA TYR A 75 -15.86 -6.33 -5.34
C TYR A 75 -17.26 -6.31 -5.94
N GLY A 76 -18.28 -6.69 -5.18
CA GLY A 76 -19.65 -6.71 -5.70
C GLY A 76 -20.02 -5.33 -6.22
N LYS A 77 -20.59 -5.23 -7.44
CA LYS A 77 -20.91 -3.93 -8.06
C LYS A 77 -21.77 -3.06 -7.14
N GLU A 78 -22.83 -3.64 -6.59
CA GLU A 78 -23.74 -2.99 -5.63
C GLU A 78 -23.01 -2.49 -4.37
N LEU A 79 -22.01 -3.24 -3.90
CA LEU A 79 -21.19 -2.85 -2.77
C LEU A 79 -20.37 -1.61 -3.09
N MET A 80 -19.73 -1.59 -4.26
CA MET A 80 -18.89 -0.46 -4.71
C MET A 80 -19.73 0.80 -4.91
N GLU A 81 -20.91 0.67 -5.52
CA GLU A 81 -21.87 1.77 -5.69
C GLU A 81 -22.34 2.32 -4.35
N THR A 82 -22.48 1.47 -3.32
CA THR A 82 -22.87 1.90 -1.98
C THR A 82 -21.76 2.63 -1.24
N ILE A 83 -20.50 2.18 -1.33
CA ILE A 83 -19.39 2.78 -0.56
C ILE A 83 -18.78 4.02 -1.21
N ALA A 84 -18.85 4.16 -2.54
CA ALA A 84 -18.18 5.25 -3.24
C ALA A 84 -18.55 6.66 -2.72
N PRO A 85 -19.83 6.96 -2.38
CA PRO A 85 -20.20 8.25 -1.78
C PRO A 85 -19.55 8.52 -0.42
N HIS A 86 -19.10 7.50 0.31
CA HIS A 86 -18.51 7.63 1.65
C HIS A 86 -17.01 7.97 1.62
N ALA A 87 -16.39 8.14 0.45
CA ALA A 87 -14.99 8.56 0.34
C ALA A 87 -14.68 9.88 1.08
N ILE A 88 -15.67 10.78 1.20
CA ILE A 88 -15.56 12.11 1.84
C ILE A 88 -15.89 12.05 3.35
N GLY A 89 -16.54 10.98 3.82
CA GLY A 89 -17.06 10.88 5.19
C GLY A 89 -15.97 10.73 6.27
N ARG A 90 -16.42 10.71 7.53
CA ARG A 90 -15.61 10.32 8.71
C ARG A 90 -16.28 9.19 9.53
N ASP A 91 -17.23 8.51 8.91
CA ASP A 91 -17.98 7.41 9.51
C ASP A 91 -17.26 6.07 9.29
N LEU A 92 -17.83 5.00 9.88
CA LEU A 92 -17.33 3.65 9.71
C LEU A 92 -17.27 3.24 8.23
N THR A 93 -18.25 3.67 7.43
CA THR A 93 -18.32 3.35 6.00
C THR A 93 -17.16 3.97 5.22
N SER A 94 -16.77 5.21 5.56
CA SER A 94 -15.57 5.86 5.01
C SER A 94 -14.30 5.10 5.38
N ALA A 95 -14.15 4.69 6.64
CA ALA A 95 -13.01 3.88 7.07
C ALA A 95 -12.93 2.54 6.32
N ILE A 96 -14.07 1.91 6.06
CA ILE A 96 -14.16 0.68 5.26
C ILE A 96 -13.78 0.97 3.80
N TYR A 97 -14.29 2.04 3.19
CA TYR A 97 -13.93 2.44 1.84
C TYR A 97 -12.41 2.55 1.67
N TRP A 98 -11.75 3.30 2.55
CA TRP A 98 -10.31 3.50 2.47
C TRP A 98 -9.49 2.25 2.80
N LEU A 99 -10.00 1.36 3.65
CA LEU A 99 -9.40 0.02 3.81
C LEU A 99 -9.46 -0.77 2.51
N LEU A 100 -10.61 -0.79 1.82
CA LEU A 100 -10.75 -1.52 0.56
C LEU A 100 -9.86 -0.93 -0.55
N VAL A 101 -9.74 0.40 -0.64
CA VAL A 101 -8.78 1.06 -1.56
C VAL A 101 -7.35 0.59 -1.29
N ARG A 102 -6.92 0.50 -0.03
CA ARG A 102 -5.58 -0.01 0.33
C ARG A 102 -5.40 -1.47 -0.09
N LEU A 103 -6.33 -2.34 0.26
CA LEU A 103 -6.22 -3.76 -0.08
C LEU A 103 -6.21 -3.99 -1.59
N ASP A 104 -7.02 -3.24 -2.33
CA ASP A 104 -7.07 -3.32 -3.78
C ASP A 104 -5.81 -2.75 -4.44
N LEU A 105 -5.29 -1.62 -3.95
CA LEU A 105 -4.02 -1.08 -4.43
C LEU A 105 -2.87 -2.06 -4.21
N ALA A 106 -2.76 -2.67 -3.02
CA ALA A 106 -1.74 -3.66 -2.73
C ALA A 106 -1.75 -4.80 -3.74
N ALA A 107 -2.94 -5.35 -3.99
CA ALA A 107 -3.13 -6.42 -4.94
C ALA A 107 -2.88 -5.99 -6.39
N ALA A 108 -3.27 -4.76 -6.75
CA ALA A 108 -3.02 -4.16 -8.07
C ALA A 108 -1.52 -3.99 -8.35
N LEU A 109 -0.75 -3.49 -7.37
CA LEU A 109 0.70 -3.36 -7.44
C LEU A 109 1.40 -4.73 -7.52
N ALA A 110 0.95 -5.70 -6.72
CA ALA A 110 1.58 -7.02 -6.65
C ALA A 110 1.40 -7.83 -7.94
N THR A 111 0.25 -7.70 -8.63
CA THR A 111 -0.08 -8.50 -9.81
C THR A 111 -0.10 -7.72 -11.12
N ASP A 112 0.34 -6.46 -11.12
CA ASP A 112 0.29 -5.56 -12.28
C ASP A 112 -1.11 -5.56 -12.94
N THR A 113 -2.11 -5.20 -12.14
CA THR A 113 -3.51 -5.11 -12.59
C THR A 113 -4.10 -3.74 -12.28
N LYS A 114 -5.18 -3.38 -12.98
CA LYS A 114 -5.93 -2.16 -12.67
C LYS A 114 -6.54 -2.22 -11.26
N ILE A 115 -6.72 -1.05 -10.65
CA ILE A 115 -7.59 -0.92 -9.49
C ILE A 115 -9.05 -1.18 -9.92
N GLN A 116 -9.81 -1.78 -9.02
CA GLN A 116 -11.22 -2.12 -9.21
C GLN A 116 -12.15 -1.30 -8.32
N VAL A 117 -11.68 -0.89 -7.13
CA VAL A 117 -12.42 0.01 -6.25
C VAL A 117 -12.52 1.38 -6.92
N PRO A 118 -13.73 1.93 -7.10
CA PRO A 118 -13.90 3.22 -7.75
C PRO A 118 -13.27 4.34 -6.90
N LEU A 119 -12.42 5.14 -7.53
CA LEU A 119 -11.78 6.29 -6.90
C LEU A 119 -12.63 7.55 -7.15
N PRO A 120 -12.73 8.47 -6.17
CA PRO A 120 -13.33 9.77 -6.41
C PRO A 120 -12.49 10.54 -7.45
N PRO A 121 -13.11 11.39 -8.27
CA PRO A 121 -12.42 12.12 -9.35
C PRO A 121 -11.39 13.12 -8.81
N SER A 122 -11.57 13.59 -7.58
CA SER A 122 -10.61 14.41 -6.84
C SER A 122 -10.45 13.86 -5.43
N PHE A 123 -9.29 14.11 -4.82
CA PHE A 123 -9.10 13.77 -3.42
C PHE A 123 -10.08 14.58 -2.55
N PRO A 124 -10.81 13.94 -1.62
CA PRO A 124 -11.73 14.64 -0.73
C PRO A 124 -10.96 15.62 0.16
N TYR A 125 -11.05 16.91 -0.16
CA TYR A 125 -10.40 17.96 0.61
C TYR A 125 -11.17 18.20 1.91
N HIS A 126 -10.47 18.18 3.04
CA HIS A 126 -11.00 18.72 4.29
C HIS A 126 -10.64 20.20 4.35
N ALA A 127 -11.59 21.05 4.75
CA ALA A 127 -11.32 22.49 4.89
C ALA A 127 -10.08 22.71 5.76
N GLY A 128 -9.21 23.66 5.36
CA GLY A 128 -7.93 23.89 6.04
C GLY A 128 -8.05 24.24 7.53
N GLU A 129 -9.20 24.76 7.96
CA GLU A 129 -9.53 25.03 9.36
C GLU A 129 -9.77 23.73 10.15
N ASP A 130 -10.46 22.74 9.57
CA ASP A 130 -10.71 21.43 10.18
C ASP A 130 -9.43 20.59 10.33
N ILE A 131 -8.50 20.70 9.37
CA ILE A 131 -7.21 19.99 9.40
C ILE A 131 -6.30 20.52 10.52
N LYS A 132 -6.31 21.83 10.77
CA LYS A 132 -5.46 22.45 11.79
C LYS A 132 -5.98 22.24 13.20
N ALA A 133 -7.29 22.10 13.37
CA ALA A 133 -7.92 21.92 14.68
C ALA A 133 -7.92 20.45 15.14
N ASP A 134 -7.90 19.47 14.21
CA ASP A 134 -7.98 18.05 14.53
C ASP A 134 -6.71 17.28 14.05
N PRO A 135 -5.80 16.92 14.98
CA PRO A 135 -4.62 16.12 14.66
C PRO A 135 -4.91 14.80 13.96
N PHE A 136 -6.06 14.16 14.24
CA PHE A 136 -6.44 12.91 13.59
C PHE A 136 -6.87 13.13 12.14
N ALA A 137 -7.68 14.16 11.87
CA ALA A 137 -8.03 14.55 10.51
C ALA A 137 -6.79 14.92 9.68
N ASN A 138 -5.80 15.54 10.33
CA ASN A 138 -4.53 15.88 9.69
C ASN A 138 -3.75 14.63 9.26
N VAL A 139 -3.52 13.69 10.18
CA VAL A 139 -2.83 12.41 9.87
C VAL A 139 -3.61 11.61 8.82
N PHE A 140 -4.94 11.57 8.94
CA PHE A 140 -5.80 10.91 7.96
C PHE A 140 -5.61 11.51 6.55
N CYS A 141 -5.70 12.83 6.41
CA CYS A 141 -5.55 13.54 5.14
C CYS A 141 -4.18 13.25 4.48
N PHE A 142 -3.08 13.44 5.22
CA PHE A 142 -1.74 13.30 4.68
C PHE A 142 -1.34 11.84 4.41
N ALA A 143 -1.96 10.86 5.05
CA ALA A 143 -1.77 9.44 4.73
C ALA A 143 -2.63 8.97 3.54
N HIS A 144 -3.88 9.43 3.43
CA HIS A 144 -4.79 8.98 2.37
C HIS A 144 -4.55 9.67 1.03
N ARG A 145 -3.98 10.88 1.01
CA ARG A 145 -3.68 11.58 -0.25
C ARG A 145 -2.66 10.84 -1.12
N PRO A 146 -1.50 10.38 -0.62
CA PRO A 146 -0.58 9.54 -1.41
C PRO A 146 -1.15 8.18 -1.78
N LEU A 147 -2.00 7.60 -0.92
CA LEU A 147 -2.74 6.39 -1.25
C LEU A 147 -3.63 6.60 -2.47
N TRP A 148 -4.44 7.66 -2.47
CA TRP A 148 -5.29 8.01 -3.60
C TRP A 148 -4.44 8.34 -4.84
N LEU A 149 -3.38 9.13 -4.72
CA LEU A 149 -2.49 9.47 -5.85
C LEU A 149 -1.80 8.22 -6.44
N CYS A 150 -1.35 7.28 -5.59
CA CYS A 150 -0.76 6.02 -6.05
C CYS A 150 -1.80 5.13 -6.76
N ALA A 151 -3.03 5.08 -6.24
CA ALA A 151 -4.14 4.39 -6.87
C ALA A 151 -4.50 5.01 -8.24
N ARG A 152 -4.53 6.35 -8.33
CA ARG A 152 -4.72 7.07 -9.60
C ARG A 152 -3.57 6.85 -10.58
N ALA A 153 -2.33 6.72 -10.11
CA ALA A 153 -1.19 6.37 -10.95
C ALA A 153 -1.34 4.95 -11.52
N VAL A 154 -1.80 3.97 -10.73
CA VAL A 154 -2.11 2.62 -11.23
C VAL A 154 -3.24 2.67 -12.26
N GLU A 155 -4.33 3.42 -12.03
CA GLU A 155 -5.38 3.63 -13.04
C GLU A 155 -4.83 4.22 -14.32
N PHE A 156 -3.98 5.25 -14.21
CA PHE A 156 -3.35 5.90 -15.36
C PHE A 156 -2.57 4.89 -16.20
N VAL A 157 -1.68 4.10 -15.60
CA VAL A 157 -0.85 3.09 -16.29
C VAL A 157 -1.72 2.08 -17.05
N HIS A 158 -2.86 1.68 -16.49
CA HIS A 158 -3.78 0.71 -17.10
C HIS A 158 -4.83 1.34 -18.03
N SER A 159 -4.89 2.67 -18.10
CA SER A 159 -5.80 3.43 -18.98
C SER A 159 -5.08 4.03 -20.19
N ILE A 160 -3.80 3.71 -20.38
CA ILE A 160 -3.01 4.10 -21.56
C ILE A 160 -3.58 3.37 -22.78
N ASP A 161 -4.60 3.98 -23.39
CA ASP A 161 -5.06 3.62 -24.72
C ASP A 161 -4.00 4.08 -25.73
N PRO A 162 -3.55 3.23 -26.68
CA PRO A 162 -2.68 3.65 -27.79
C PRO A 162 -3.32 4.71 -28.72
N SER A 163 -4.60 5.04 -28.55
CA SER A 163 -5.28 6.10 -29.30
C SER A 163 -4.68 7.50 -29.07
N PRO A 164 -4.40 8.27 -30.14
CA PRO A 164 -3.80 9.60 -30.06
C PRO A 164 -4.71 10.69 -29.47
N GLN A 165 -5.97 10.38 -29.13
CA GLN A 165 -6.96 11.34 -28.61
C GLN A 165 -7.08 11.35 -27.08
N SER A 166 -6.42 10.42 -26.37
CA SER A 166 -6.52 10.36 -24.91
C SER A 166 -5.74 11.52 -24.27
N PRO A 167 -6.30 12.24 -23.26
CA PRO A 167 -5.63 13.33 -22.56
C PRO A 167 -4.53 12.82 -21.59
N LEU A 168 -3.79 11.78 -21.98
CA LEU A 168 -2.77 11.11 -21.18
C LEU A 168 -1.73 12.09 -20.65
N LEU A 169 -1.32 13.06 -21.47
CA LEU A 169 -0.35 14.07 -21.05
C LEU A 169 -0.91 14.93 -19.92
N GLN A 170 -2.15 15.41 -20.03
CA GLN A 170 -2.76 16.27 -19.02
C GLN A 170 -2.95 15.52 -17.70
N THR A 171 -3.47 14.29 -17.74
CA THR A 171 -3.63 13.45 -16.55
C THR A 171 -2.29 13.14 -15.89
N TRP A 172 -1.27 12.79 -16.68
CA TRP A 172 0.08 12.54 -16.17
C TRP A 172 0.68 13.77 -15.50
N MET A 173 0.59 14.94 -16.15
CA MET A 173 1.09 16.21 -15.60
C MET A 173 0.38 16.56 -14.30
N GLN A 174 -0.95 16.44 -14.27
CA GLN A 174 -1.74 16.70 -13.06
C GLN A 174 -1.31 15.79 -11.90
N LEU A 175 -1.14 14.49 -12.13
CA LEU A 175 -0.72 13.56 -11.07
C LEU A 175 0.70 13.87 -10.55
N MET A 176 1.63 14.22 -11.44
CA MET A 176 2.98 14.63 -11.06
C MET A 176 2.96 15.92 -10.22
N GLU A 177 2.17 16.93 -10.62
CA GLU A 177 2.01 18.18 -9.89
C GLU A 177 1.37 17.96 -8.51
N GLU A 178 0.34 17.12 -8.41
CA GLU A 178 -0.32 16.83 -7.14
C GLU A 178 0.57 16.04 -6.17
N LEU A 179 1.39 15.11 -6.69
CA LEU A 179 2.40 14.40 -5.89
C LEU A 179 3.47 15.36 -5.37
N GLU A 180 3.99 16.23 -6.23
CA GLU A 180 5.00 17.21 -5.84
C GLU A 180 4.45 18.21 -4.81
N LEU A 181 3.23 18.70 -5.02
CA LEU A 181 2.55 19.57 -4.06
C LEU A 181 2.37 18.88 -2.70
N TRP A 182 1.88 17.63 -2.68
CA TRP A 182 1.78 16.88 -1.42
C TRP A 182 3.14 16.74 -0.73
N HIS A 183 4.19 16.43 -1.50
CA HIS A 183 5.54 16.30 -0.96
C HIS A 183 5.98 17.62 -0.33
N GLN A 184 5.85 18.75 -1.02
CA GLN A 184 6.25 20.06 -0.49
C GLN A 184 5.44 20.50 0.74
N GLU A 185 4.14 20.18 0.79
CA GLU A 185 3.23 20.64 1.84
C GLU A 185 3.16 19.69 3.06
N ARG A 186 3.80 18.51 3.01
CA ARG A 186 3.67 17.52 4.09
C ARG A 186 4.19 18.07 5.43
N PRO A 187 3.43 17.90 6.53
CA PRO A 187 3.82 18.42 7.83
C PRO A 187 5.00 17.63 8.39
N GLN A 188 5.66 18.17 9.40
CA GLN A 188 6.87 17.58 10.02
C GLN A 188 6.69 16.10 10.41
N GLY A 189 5.50 15.69 10.89
CA GLY A 189 5.23 14.28 11.24
C GLY A 189 5.25 13.29 10.06
N PHE A 190 5.22 13.79 8.83
CA PHE A 190 5.34 13.04 7.58
C PHE A 190 6.66 13.29 6.85
N GLN A 191 7.58 14.07 7.43
CA GLN A 191 8.94 14.22 6.92
C GLN A 191 9.85 13.16 7.57
N PRO A 192 10.95 12.76 6.90
CA PRO A 192 11.96 11.92 7.53
C PRO A 192 12.46 12.57 8.82
N MET A 193 12.55 11.78 9.90
CA MET A 193 13.23 12.18 11.13
C MET A 193 14.74 12.17 10.95
N MET A 194 15.24 11.28 10.09
CA MET A 194 16.65 11.15 9.75
C MET A 194 16.76 10.63 8.33
N GLU A 195 17.67 11.23 7.58
CA GLU A 195 18.04 10.83 6.22
C GLU A 195 19.56 10.96 6.07
N LEU A 196 20.24 9.85 5.73
CA LEU A 196 21.68 9.82 5.46
C LEU A 196 21.90 9.14 4.11
N GLU A 197 22.59 9.83 3.20
CA GLU A 197 22.98 9.24 1.92
C GLU A 197 24.07 8.19 2.12
N ILE A 198 24.27 7.31 1.14
CA ILE A 198 25.28 6.25 1.22
C ILE A 198 26.69 6.85 1.46
N GLU A 199 26.98 7.98 0.84
CA GLU A 199 28.27 8.70 0.95
C GLU A 199 28.52 9.30 2.33
N ASP A 200 27.46 9.62 3.08
CA ASP A 200 27.53 10.19 4.42
C ASP A 200 27.74 9.11 5.51
N GLN A 201 27.66 7.84 5.13
CA GLN A 201 27.83 6.71 6.05
C GLN A 201 29.32 6.32 6.17
N THR A 202 29.71 5.88 7.38
CA THR A 202 31.09 5.48 7.66
C THR A 202 31.55 4.36 6.71
N ALA A 203 32.81 4.35 6.26
CA ALA A 203 33.33 3.35 5.31
C ALA A 203 33.12 1.86 5.72
N ASP A 204 32.87 1.58 7.01
CA ASP A 204 32.53 0.25 7.52
C ASP A 204 31.04 -0.13 7.40
N SER A 205 30.16 0.77 6.93
CA SER A 205 28.73 0.52 6.77
C SER A 205 28.49 -0.40 5.58
N ARG A 206 28.04 -1.63 5.85
CA ARG A 206 27.63 -2.60 4.82
C ARG A 206 26.27 -2.28 4.16
N GLN A 207 25.78 -1.04 4.29
CA GLN A 207 24.46 -0.64 3.78
C GLN A 207 24.56 -0.32 2.30
N SER A 208 23.64 -0.87 1.51
CA SER A 208 23.57 -0.64 0.06
C SER A 208 22.44 0.32 -0.34
N PHE A 209 21.78 0.89 0.67
CA PHE A 209 20.69 1.85 0.55
C PHE A 209 20.91 3.03 1.50
N PRO A 210 20.41 4.23 1.17
CA PRO A 210 20.40 5.34 2.11
C PRO A 210 19.57 5.01 3.36
N LEU A 211 19.93 5.58 4.50
CA LEU A 211 19.16 5.46 5.73
C LEU A 211 18.01 6.46 5.69
N VAL A 212 16.76 6.00 5.79
CA VAL A 212 15.58 6.88 5.88
C VAL A 212 14.66 6.41 7.00
N LEU A 213 14.54 7.22 8.06
CA LEU A 213 13.73 6.90 9.24
C LEU A 213 12.57 7.87 9.39
N TYR A 214 11.38 7.35 9.70
CA TYR A 214 10.20 8.15 10.00
C TYR A 214 9.76 7.96 11.45
N ALA A 215 9.18 9.02 12.03
CA ALA A 215 8.69 8.99 13.40
C ALA A 215 7.43 8.10 13.57
N SER A 216 6.65 7.89 12.51
CA SER A 216 5.36 7.20 12.57
C SER A 216 5.10 6.29 11.37
N GLY A 217 4.27 5.26 11.55
CA GLY A 217 3.80 4.40 10.46
C GLY A 217 3.01 5.15 9.40
N GLY A 218 2.29 6.23 9.76
CA GLY A 218 1.65 7.11 8.79
C GLY A 218 2.65 7.81 7.86
N GLY A 219 3.77 8.29 8.42
CA GLY A 219 4.87 8.86 7.65
C GLY A 219 5.51 7.84 6.70
N VAL A 220 5.82 6.63 7.19
CA VAL A 220 6.32 5.51 6.37
C VAL A 220 5.37 5.22 5.22
N PHE A 221 4.08 5.00 5.55
CA PHE A 221 3.07 4.61 4.59
C PHE A 221 2.90 5.63 3.46
N ALA A 222 2.74 6.90 3.83
CA ALA A 222 2.49 7.98 2.89
C ALA A 222 3.68 8.23 1.95
N ASN A 223 4.90 8.26 2.48
CA ASN A 223 6.08 8.58 1.67
C ASN A 223 6.48 7.41 0.76
N GLN A 224 6.37 6.16 1.23
CA GLN A 224 6.65 5.02 0.36
C GLN A 224 5.65 4.97 -0.80
N LEU A 225 4.37 5.25 -0.56
CA LEU A 225 3.36 5.35 -1.62
C LEU A 225 3.58 6.55 -2.55
N TYR A 226 4.05 7.69 -2.05
CA TYR A 226 4.50 8.80 -2.89
C TYR A 226 5.60 8.37 -3.86
N HIS A 227 6.67 7.73 -3.37
CA HIS A 227 7.75 7.27 -4.25
C HIS A 227 7.27 6.18 -5.21
N THR A 228 6.34 5.32 -4.78
CA THR A 228 5.71 4.29 -5.62
C THR A 228 4.92 4.91 -6.78
N ALA A 229 4.11 5.92 -6.48
CA ALA A 229 3.33 6.65 -7.49
C ALA A 229 4.24 7.37 -8.49
N MET A 230 5.26 8.07 -8.00
CA MET A 230 6.26 8.73 -8.84
C MET A 230 6.98 7.71 -9.75
N LEU A 231 7.39 6.57 -9.19
CA LEU A 231 8.05 5.50 -9.95
C LEU A 231 7.18 4.99 -11.10
N LEU A 232 5.89 4.74 -10.84
CA LEU A 232 4.92 4.30 -11.85
C LEU A 232 4.74 5.33 -12.97
N LEU A 233 4.58 6.61 -12.61
CA LEU A 233 4.38 7.70 -13.57
C LEU A 233 5.62 7.96 -14.42
N ILE A 234 6.82 7.93 -13.84
CA ILE A 234 8.06 8.15 -14.59
C ILE A 234 8.27 7.03 -15.61
N HIS A 235 8.01 5.77 -15.24
CA HIS A 235 8.09 4.64 -16.17
C HIS A 235 7.10 4.74 -17.33
N ASN A 236 5.95 5.38 -17.09
CA ASN A 236 4.87 5.53 -18.06
C ASN A 236 4.73 6.97 -18.56
N LYS A 237 5.86 7.69 -18.64
CA LYS A 237 5.90 9.07 -19.11
C LYS A 237 5.40 9.17 -20.56
N PRO A 238 4.38 9.99 -20.87
CA PRO A 238 3.96 10.25 -22.25
C PRO A 238 5.10 10.83 -23.09
N ARG A 239 5.26 10.37 -24.33
CA ARG A 239 6.33 10.84 -25.24
C ARG A 239 6.29 12.35 -25.51
N THR A 240 5.10 12.94 -25.44
CA THR A 240 4.87 14.38 -25.63
C THR A 240 5.17 15.21 -24.39
N ALA A 241 5.42 14.59 -23.23
CA ALA A 241 5.70 15.28 -21.99
C ALA A 241 7.08 15.94 -22.00
N ARG A 242 7.08 17.28 -21.97
CA ARG A 242 8.27 18.09 -21.71
C ARG A 242 8.43 18.28 -20.21
N ILE A 243 9.58 17.91 -19.67
CA ILE A 243 9.87 18.08 -18.24
C ILE A 243 10.55 19.44 -18.11
N ASN A 244 9.77 20.47 -17.79
CA ASN A 244 10.30 21.77 -17.43
C ASN A 244 10.08 21.96 -15.92
N GLY A 245 11.15 22.16 -15.14
CA GLY A 245 11.05 22.56 -13.73
C GLY A 245 11.09 21.44 -12.67
N LEU A 246 11.10 20.15 -13.03
CA LEU A 246 11.44 19.08 -12.08
C LEU A 246 12.95 18.89 -12.01
N THR A 247 13.49 18.70 -10.79
CA THR A 247 14.92 18.43 -10.61
C THR A 247 15.31 17.10 -11.27
N SER A 248 16.57 16.96 -11.69
CA SER A 248 17.03 15.73 -12.35
C SER A 248 16.89 14.48 -11.48
N VAL A 249 16.96 14.63 -10.14
CA VAL A 249 16.93 13.50 -9.21
C VAL A 249 15.50 12.99 -9.00
N THR A 250 14.51 13.88 -8.85
CA THR A 250 13.09 13.51 -8.70
C THR A 250 12.48 12.90 -9.98
N MET A 251 13.24 12.88 -11.08
CA MET A 251 12.88 12.18 -12.32
C MET A 251 13.67 10.89 -12.54
N SER A 252 14.52 10.49 -11.59
CA SER A 252 15.27 9.24 -11.67
C SER A 252 14.39 8.08 -11.17
N PRO A 253 14.03 7.11 -12.04
CA PRO A 253 13.30 5.93 -11.59
C PRO A 253 14.08 5.11 -10.57
N LEU A 254 15.40 5.00 -10.74
CA LEU A 254 16.26 4.28 -9.81
C LEU A 254 16.25 4.93 -8.41
N TRP A 255 16.29 6.27 -8.34
CA TRP A 255 16.23 7.00 -7.07
C TRP A 255 14.95 6.68 -6.29
N HIS A 256 13.79 6.73 -6.97
CA HIS A 256 12.51 6.36 -6.33
C HIS A 256 12.49 4.89 -5.89
N ALA A 257 13.00 3.97 -6.71
CA ALA A 257 13.07 2.55 -6.35
C ALA A 257 13.99 2.31 -5.13
N GLN A 258 15.14 2.99 -5.07
CA GLN A 258 16.05 2.95 -3.92
C GLN A 258 15.39 3.55 -2.67
N ARG A 259 14.66 4.68 -2.78
CA ARG A 259 13.91 5.26 -1.66
C ARG A 259 12.85 4.30 -1.12
N ILE A 260 12.07 3.64 -1.99
CA ILE A 260 11.09 2.63 -1.55
C ILE A 260 11.78 1.50 -0.77
N CYS A 261 12.89 0.96 -1.29
CA CYS A 261 13.65 -0.09 -0.59
C CYS A 261 14.21 0.42 0.75
N SER A 262 14.76 1.64 0.76
CA SER A 262 15.31 2.28 1.97
C SER A 262 14.25 2.45 3.06
N ILE A 263 13.07 2.93 2.70
CA ILE A 263 11.96 3.13 3.65
C ILE A 263 11.54 1.77 4.24
N ALA A 264 11.37 0.76 3.38
CA ALA A 264 11.01 -0.60 3.77
C ALA A 264 12.03 -1.26 4.71
N LEU A 265 13.33 -1.11 4.42
CA LEU A 265 14.41 -1.76 5.16
C LEU A 265 14.71 -1.11 6.53
N ASN A 266 14.47 0.19 6.65
CA ASN A 266 14.84 0.97 7.83
C ASN A 266 13.69 1.17 8.84
N ASN A 267 12.43 0.91 8.45
CA ASN A 267 11.25 1.13 9.29
C ASN A 267 10.52 -0.20 9.61
N ASP A 268 11.19 -1.10 10.33
CA ASP A 268 10.83 -2.51 10.47
C ASP A 268 9.87 -2.84 11.64
N ARG A 269 9.26 -1.83 12.27
CA ARG A 269 8.25 -2.05 13.31
C ARG A 269 7.00 -2.68 12.72
N ARG A 270 6.39 -3.62 13.45
CA ARG A 270 5.22 -4.36 12.97
C ARG A 270 4.07 -3.44 12.56
N GLU A 271 3.79 -2.42 13.35
CA GLU A 271 2.71 -1.47 13.11
C GLU A 271 2.93 -0.59 11.87
N CYS A 272 4.14 -0.57 11.30
CA CYS A 272 4.46 0.14 10.09
C CYS A 272 4.11 -0.65 8.82
N TRP A 273 3.89 -1.97 8.91
CA TRP A 273 3.62 -2.81 7.74
C TRP A 273 2.15 -2.82 7.33
N ASP A 274 1.94 -2.53 6.04
CA ASP A 274 0.65 -2.59 5.34
C ASP A 274 0.86 -3.40 4.04
N PRO A 275 -0.15 -4.15 3.55
CA PRO A 275 -0.03 -4.90 2.29
C PRO A 275 0.43 -4.05 1.11
N CYS A 276 0.04 -2.77 1.04
CA CYS A 276 0.53 -1.83 0.02
C CYS A 276 2.05 -1.66 0.08
N LEU A 277 2.59 -1.58 1.29
CA LEU A 277 4.03 -1.37 1.50
C LEU A 277 4.82 -2.60 1.09
N LEU A 278 4.34 -3.80 1.42
CA LEU A 278 4.97 -5.02 0.93
C LEU A 278 4.94 -5.11 -0.60
N ALA A 279 3.78 -4.84 -1.22
CA ALA A 279 3.64 -4.87 -2.67
C ALA A 279 4.53 -3.83 -3.38
N SER A 280 4.57 -2.60 -2.87
CA SER A 280 5.47 -1.56 -3.39
C SER A 280 6.95 -1.91 -3.22
N PHE A 281 7.33 -2.53 -2.10
CA PHE A 281 8.70 -2.96 -1.85
C PHE A 281 9.12 -4.05 -2.82
N LEU A 282 8.25 -5.03 -3.08
CA LEU A 282 8.45 -6.05 -4.12
C LEU A 282 8.62 -5.40 -5.50
N MET A 283 7.74 -4.47 -5.87
CA MET A 283 7.80 -3.77 -7.16
C MET A 283 9.11 -3.00 -7.35
N ALA A 284 9.59 -2.30 -6.30
CA ALA A 284 10.85 -1.58 -6.34
C ALA A 284 12.07 -2.51 -6.33
N SER A 285 12.01 -3.62 -5.58
CA SER A 285 13.09 -4.61 -5.47
C SER A 285 13.45 -5.22 -6.82
N ARG A 286 12.46 -5.48 -7.68
CA ARG A 286 12.67 -5.97 -9.06
C ARG A 286 13.55 -5.07 -9.92
N ARG A 287 13.74 -3.80 -9.53
CA ARG A 287 14.57 -2.82 -10.24
C ARG A 287 16.03 -2.82 -9.80
N MET A 288 16.40 -3.58 -8.76
CA MET A 288 17.77 -3.62 -8.25
C MET A 288 18.63 -4.63 -9.02
N THR A 289 19.80 -4.20 -9.44
CA THR A 289 20.76 -5.00 -10.21
C THR A 289 22.07 -5.26 -9.48
N HIS A 290 22.36 -4.53 -8.41
CA HIS A 290 23.57 -4.75 -7.62
C HIS A 290 23.36 -5.85 -6.58
N GLU A 291 24.27 -6.83 -6.55
CA GLU A 291 24.19 -7.98 -5.65
C GLU A 291 24.06 -7.57 -4.17
N SER A 292 24.79 -6.55 -3.74
CA SER A 292 24.76 -6.09 -2.34
C SER A 292 23.36 -5.56 -1.95
N GLN A 293 22.71 -4.83 -2.85
CA GLN A 293 21.33 -4.35 -2.68
C GLN A 293 20.34 -5.52 -2.66
N GLN A 294 20.50 -6.47 -3.57
CA GLN A 294 19.66 -7.66 -3.65
C GLN A 294 19.77 -8.49 -2.35
N GLN A 295 20.98 -8.71 -1.83
CA GLN A 295 21.18 -9.42 -0.57
C GLN A 295 20.50 -8.71 0.61
N GLU A 296 20.59 -7.38 0.68
CA GLU A 296 19.92 -6.59 1.73
C GLU A 296 18.39 -6.68 1.62
N ILE A 297 17.85 -6.64 0.41
CA ILE A 297 16.42 -6.83 0.13
C ILE A 297 15.93 -8.19 0.62
N ILE A 298 16.65 -9.28 0.33
CA ILE A 298 16.21 -10.62 0.75
C ILE A 298 16.18 -10.72 2.28
N ARG A 299 17.22 -10.22 2.97
CA ARG A 299 17.21 -10.14 4.44
C ARG A 299 16.04 -9.28 4.96
N GLY A 300 15.67 -8.24 4.20
CA GLY A 300 14.49 -7.43 4.44
C GLY A 300 13.21 -8.26 4.46
N PHE A 301 12.94 -9.01 3.38
CA PHE A 301 11.77 -9.89 3.30
C PHE A 301 11.73 -10.96 4.39
N GLU A 302 12.86 -11.59 4.72
CA GLU A 302 12.97 -12.51 5.85
C GLU A 302 12.58 -11.84 7.18
N ARG A 303 13.03 -10.60 7.40
CA ARG A 303 12.65 -9.82 8.59
C ARG A 303 11.17 -9.48 8.60
N ILE A 304 10.61 -9.09 7.46
CA ILE A 304 9.17 -8.81 7.31
C ILE A 304 8.37 -10.05 7.69
N GLN A 305 8.70 -11.21 7.12
CA GLN A 305 8.06 -12.48 7.47
C GLN A 305 8.13 -12.76 8.97
N LYS A 306 9.27 -12.52 9.61
CA LYS A 306 9.41 -12.70 11.06
C LYS A 306 8.53 -11.77 11.88
N VAL A 307 8.35 -10.52 11.45
CA VAL A 307 7.63 -9.48 12.21
C VAL A 307 6.12 -9.50 11.95
N THR A 308 5.71 -9.74 10.71
CA THR A 308 4.30 -9.73 10.28
C THR A 308 3.69 -11.12 10.26
N GLY A 309 4.50 -12.15 10.02
CA GLY A 309 4.10 -13.53 9.77
C GLY A 309 3.62 -13.80 8.35
N TRP A 310 3.56 -12.78 7.48
CA TRP A 310 3.26 -12.99 6.06
C TRP A 310 4.31 -13.88 5.40
N ASP A 311 3.90 -14.68 4.42
CA ASP A 311 4.79 -15.55 3.64
C ASP A 311 5.61 -14.75 2.62
N ALA A 312 6.45 -13.84 3.14
CA ALA A 312 7.32 -12.99 2.36
C ALA A 312 8.56 -13.75 1.81
N GLY A 313 8.82 -14.95 2.32
CA GLY A 313 9.87 -15.86 1.84
C GLY A 313 9.64 -16.28 0.39
N ARG A 314 8.40 -16.63 0.03
CA ARG A 314 8.06 -16.92 -1.37
C ARG A 314 8.32 -15.74 -2.32
N LEU A 315 8.10 -14.50 -1.88
CA LEU A 315 8.44 -13.30 -2.65
C LEU A 315 9.96 -13.17 -2.88
N SER A 316 10.75 -13.61 -1.90
CA SER A 316 12.21 -13.60 -1.99
C SER A 316 12.72 -14.64 -2.98
N GLU A 317 12.09 -15.82 -3.03
CA GLU A 317 12.40 -16.87 -4.01
C GLU A 317 12.10 -16.41 -5.43
N ASP A 318 10.92 -15.80 -5.65
CA ASP A 318 10.54 -15.23 -6.94
C ASP A 318 11.56 -14.15 -7.39
N LEU A 319 11.95 -13.23 -6.50
CA LEU A 319 12.96 -12.20 -6.81
C LEU A 319 14.32 -12.78 -7.18
N ARG A 320 14.80 -13.79 -6.45
CA ARG A 320 16.07 -14.47 -6.77
C ARG A 320 16.03 -15.08 -8.17
N ALA A 321 14.94 -15.75 -8.50
CA ALA A 321 14.76 -16.33 -9.84
C ALA A 321 14.73 -15.23 -10.92
N GLU A 322 14.01 -14.13 -10.70
CA GLU A 322 13.97 -13.00 -11.63
C GLU A 322 15.36 -12.37 -11.85
N TRP A 323 16.15 -12.15 -10.80
CA TRP A 323 17.49 -11.56 -10.92
C TRP A 323 18.49 -12.49 -11.62
N SER A 324 18.47 -13.80 -11.32
CA SER A 324 19.34 -14.75 -12.00
C SER A 324 19.08 -14.85 -13.50
N LEU A 325 17.84 -14.61 -13.96
CA LEU A 325 17.52 -14.57 -15.38
C LEU A 325 18.07 -13.32 -16.10
N LEU A 326 18.29 -12.22 -15.38
CA LEU A 326 18.84 -10.97 -15.93
C LEU A 326 20.37 -11.01 -16.08
N GLU A 327 21.03 -11.96 -15.42
CA GLU A 327 22.48 -12.16 -15.48
C GLU A 327 22.92 -13.08 -16.63
N MET A 328 21.98 -13.75 -17.31
CA MET A 328 22.23 -14.62 -18.48
C MET A 328 22.15 -13.87 -19.80
#